data_AF-A0A183JMU1-F1
#
_entry.id   AF-A0A183JMU1-F1
#
_cell.length_a   1.000
_cell.length_b   1.000
_cell.length_c   1.000
_cell.angle_alpha   90.00
_cell.angle_beta   90.00
_cell.angle_gamma   90.00
#
_symmetry.space_group_name_H-M   'P 1'
#
loop_
_entity.id
_entity.type
_entity.pdbx_description
1 polymer ?
#
loop_
_entity_poly.entity_id
_entity_poly.type
_entity_poly.pdbx_seq_one_letter_code
_entity_poly.pdbx_strand_id
1 'polypeptide(L)'
;MRGKSRKRSSKVIIEKQKPKVSTIVSEEESPISDYPISDEIQRRISMIGQGFHLKCSPDFPLFYEFCETLRADAPLAIYNLCDMAKDMKDRKKRQVCATTNHIGLMIDVTKNDIGYRPLNISYAELNKRLEDIVSEKSKERQLIKFAPIDELITCVQFANDEGDFGQGLELGLSILAFHPKAQPLETANIFNNKIKHLLSVGYTLANRKEFSQVIQSHMDDRRIEPLTFT
;
A
#
# COMPACT_ATOMS: atom_id res chain seq x y z
N MET A 1 -15.88 61.14 -18.21
CA MET A 1 -17.34 61.43 -18.16
C MET A 1 -18.05 60.36 -17.33
N ARG A 2 -19.23 60.63 -16.73
CA ARG A 2 -19.97 59.66 -15.90
C ARG A 2 -21.06 58.95 -16.71
N GLY A 3 -20.96 57.62 -16.88
CA GLY A 3 -22.07 56.79 -17.35
C GLY A 3 -22.92 56.27 -16.18
N LYS A 4 -24.25 56.41 -16.25
CA LYS A 4 -25.17 55.95 -15.19
C LYS A 4 -25.96 54.70 -15.59
N SER A 5 -25.93 53.71 -14.70
CA SER A 5 -26.99 52.75 -14.33
C SER A 5 -28.28 52.69 -15.18
N ARG A 6 -28.72 51.46 -15.48
CA ARG A 6 -30.12 51.08 -15.22
C ARG A 6 -30.28 49.58 -14.93
N LYS A 7 -31.02 49.25 -13.86
CA LYS A 7 -31.47 47.89 -13.52
C LYS A 7 -32.67 47.51 -14.41
N ARG A 8 -32.86 46.22 -14.66
CA ARG A 8 -34.18 45.58 -14.80
C ARG A 8 -34.20 44.30 -13.97
N SER A 9 -35.38 43.94 -13.45
CA SER A 9 -35.61 42.73 -12.66
C SER A 9 -37.02 42.23 -12.87
N SER A 10 -37.20 40.91 -12.98
CA SER A 10 -38.53 40.28 -13.05
C SER A 10 -38.49 38.85 -12.50
N LYS A 11 -38.87 38.75 -11.23
CA LYS A 11 -39.79 37.74 -10.64
C LYS A 11 -40.76 37.12 -11.67
N VAL A 12 -41.30 35.90 -11.50
CA VAL A 12 -41.00 34.79 -10.55
C VAL A 12 -40.72 33.50 -11.38
N ILE A 13 -41.08 32.23 -11.12
CA ILE A 13 -41.89 31.48 -10.13
C ILE A 13 -41.03 30.33 -9.52
N ILE A 14 -41.60 29.57 -8.61
CA ILE A 14 -41.01 28.44 -7.86
C ILE A 14 -41.69 27.15 -8.31
N GLU A 15 -40.96 26.03 -8.35
CA GLU A 15 -41.54 24.73 -7.95
C GLU A 15 -40.54 23.97 -7.08
N LYS A 16 -41.05 23.15 -6.14
CA LYS A 16 -40.25 22.40 -5.16
C LYS A 16 -40.40 20.90 -5.41
N GLN A 17 -39.30 20.14 -5.34
CA GLN A 17 -39.35 18.79 -4.75
C GLN A 17 -38.00 18.22 -4.32
N LYS A 18 -38.00 17.73 -3.07
CA LYS A 18 -37.06 16.84 -2.37
C LYS A 18 -37.79 16.41 -1.07
N PRO A 19 -37.40 15.32 -0.39
CA PRO A 19 -36.42 14.30 -0.73
C PRO A 19 -37.03 12.88 -0.71
N LYS A 20 -36.19 11.85 -0.84
CA LYS A 20 -36.33 10.60 -0.07
C LYS A 20 -34.95 10.11 0.36
N VAL A 21 -34.87 9.65 1.61
CA VAL A 21 -33.72 8.98 2.23
C VAL A 21 -34.29 7.73 2.90
N SER A 22 -33.55 6.64 2.88
CA SER A 22 -33.89 5.42 3.63
C SER A 22 -32.60 4.78 4.14
N THR A 23 -32.42 4.79 5.46
CA THR A 23 -31.35 4.08 6.16
C THR A 23 -32.00 2.94 6.95
N ILE A 24 -31.53 1.72 6.76
CA ILE A 24 -31.81 0.55 7.63
C ILE A 24 -30.49 -0.23 7.75
N VAL A 25 -30.22 -0.77 8.93
CA VAL A 25 -29.07 -1.62 9.27
C VAL A 25 -29.62 -2.85 10.03
N SER A 26 -29.00 -4.01 9.83
CA SER A 26 -29.23 -5.24 10.61
C SER A 26 -28.12 -6.26 10.34
N GLU A 27 -27.51 -6.82 11.38
CA GLU A 27 -26.48 -7.89 11.33
C GLU A 27 -27.07 -9.33 11.32
N GLU A 28 -26.25 -10.34 10.92
CA GLU A 28 -26.07 -11.71 11.51
C GLU A 28 -25.24 -12.66 10.58
N GLU A 29 -24.96 -13.91 11.01
CA GLU A 29 -23.71 -14.68 10.71
C GLU A 29 -23.70 -15.71 9.52
N SER A 30 -22.60 -16.49 9.41
CA SER A 30 -22.13 -17.31 8.27
C SER A 30 -22.31 -18.85 8.39
N PRO A 31 -22.05 -19.61 7.31
CA PRO A 31 -21.42 -20.96 7.41
C PRO A 31 -20.42 -21.33 6.28
N ILE A 32 -19.96 -22.60 6.24
CA ILE A 32 -18.77 -23.13 5.54
C ILE A 32 -19.04 -24.50 4.82
N SER A 33 -18.43 -24.79 3.65
CA SER A 33 -18.63 -26.01 2.79
C SER A 33 -17.32 -26.62 2.22
N ASP A 34 -17.35 -27.86 1.65
CA ASP A 34 -16.31 -28.47 0.75
C ASP A 34 -16.61 -28.11 -0.71
N TYR A 35 -15.58 -28.01 -1.57
CA TYR A 35 -15.68 -27.88 -3.04
C TYR A 35 -14.41 -28.36 -3.79
N PRO A 36 -14.54 -29.09 -4.93
CA PRO A 36 -13.40 -29.61 -5.67
C PRO A 36 -12.95 -28.76 -6.88
N ILE A 37 -11.63 -28.69 -7.08
CA ILE A 37 -10.95 -27.99 -8.20
C ILE A 37 -11.30 -28.52 -9.60
N SER A 38 -11.37 -27.62 -10.58
CA SER A 38 -11.45 -27.94 -12.02
C SER A 38 -10.15 -27.64 -12.79
N ASP A 39 -9.88 -28.40 -13.86
CA ASP A 39 -8.83 -28.13 -14.86
C ASP A 39 -8.95 -26.74 -15.53
N GLU A 40 -10.12 -26.11 -15.47
CA GLU A 40 -10.32 -24.71 -15.90
C GLU A 40 -9.55 -23.72 -14.99
N ILE A 41 -9.45 -24.01 -13.70
CA ILE A 41 -8.81 -23.14 -12.69
C ILE A 41 -7.27 -23.25 -12.82
N GLN A 42 -6.79 -24.47 -13.00
CA GLN A 42 -5.40 -24.82 -13.36
C GLN A 42 -4.84 -23.93 -14.48
N ARG A 43 -5.63 -23.70 -15.53
CA ARG A 43 -5.27 -22.85 -16.67
C ARG A 43 -5.23 -21.36 -16.33
N ARG A 44 -6.19 -20.88 -15.52
CA ARG A 44 -6.33 -19.46 -15.14
C ARG A 44 -5.18 -18.96 -14.27
N ILE A 45 -4.75 -19.75 -13.28
CA ILE A 45 -3.63 -19.38 -12.40
C ILE A 45 -2.34 -19.22 -13.23
N SER A 46 -2.12 -20.10 -14.22
CA SER A 46 -0.97 -20.01 -15.14
C SER A 46 -0.94 -18.69 -15.93
N MET A 47 -2.10 -18.23 -16.42
CA MET A 47 -2.21 -16.96 -17.13
C MET A 47 -1.95 -15.74 -16.20
N ILE A 48 -2.40 -15.80 -14.94
CA ILE A 48 -2.22 -14.71 -13.97
C ILE A 48 -0.74 -14.57 -13.56
N GLY A 49 -0.07 -15.69 -13.23
CA GLY A 49 1.35 -15.68 -12.88
C GLY A 49 2.25 -15.16 -14.01
N GLN A 50 1.94 -15.52 -15.26
CA GLN A 50 2.65 -15.02 -16.44
C GLN A 50 2.36 -13.54 -16.71
N GLY A 51 1.09 -13.12 -16.66
CA GLY A 51 0.66 -11.77 -17.05
C GLY A 51 1.07 -10.64 -16.10
N PHE A 52 1.24 -10.92 -14.80
CA PHE A 52 1.47 -9.88 -13.78
C PHE A 52 2.81 -9.98 -13.05
N HIS A 53 3.60 -11.05 -13.26
CA HIS A 53 4.84 -11.35 -12.52
C HIS A 53 4.68 -11.40 -10.97
N LEU A 54 3.44 -11.46 -10.49
CA LEU A 54 3.11 -11.69 -9.09
C LEU A 54 3.26 -13.18 -8.78
N LYS A 55 3.76 -13.48 -7.57
CA LYS A 55 3.86 -14.84 -7.05
C LYS A 55 2.92 -15.01 -5.87
N CYS A 56 1.71 -15.36 -6.27
CA CYS A 56 0.68 -15.89 -5.40
C CYS A 56 1.19 -17.18 -4.74
N SER A 57 1.12 -17.26 -3.41
CA SER A 57 1.45 -18.45 -2.62
C SER A 57 0.54 -19.63 -2.97
N PRO A 58 0.88 -20.91 -2.69
CA PRO A 58 -0.07 -22.05 -2.64
C PRO A 58 -1.39 -21.71 -1.94
N ASP A 59 -1.28 -20.82 -0.95
CA ASP A 59 -2.36 -20.36 -0.09
C ASP A 59 -3.26 -19.30 -0.77
N PHE A 60 -3.01 -18.85 -2.02
CA PHE A 60 -3.80 -17.76 -2.62
C PHE A 60 -5.15 -18.20 -3.18
N PRO A 61 -5.25 -19.14 -4.14
CA PRO A 61 -6.48 -19.93 -4.24
C PRO A 61 -6.92 -20.75 -3.03
N LEU A 62 -6.06 -21.22 -2.13
CA LEU A 62 -6.54 -21.79 -0.85
C LEU A 62 -7.19 -20.72 0.07
N PHE A 63 -6.86 -19.44 -0.12
CA PHE A 63 -7.52 -18.27 0.49
C PHE A 63 -8.75 -17.82 -0.32
N TYR A 64 -8.70 -17.89 -1.65
CA TYR A 64 -9.82 -17.66 -2.57
C TYR A 64 -10.95 -18.67 -2.37
N GLU A 65 -10.62 -19.91 -2.00
CA GLU A 65 -11.60 -20.97 -1.69
C GLU A 65 -11.72 -21.22 -0.20
N PHE A 66 -10.91 -20.62 0.67
CA PHE A 66 -11.40 -20.21 2.01
C PHE A 66 -12.49 -19.15 1.86
N CYS A 67 -12.40 -18.25 0.85
CA CYS A 67 -13.47 -17.31 0.48
C CYS A 67 -14.64 -17.96 -0.28
N GLU A 68 -14.45 -19.04 -1.03
CA GLU A 68 -15.51 -19.96 -1.52
C GLU A 68 -15.77 -21.14 -0.54
N THR A 69 -15.30 -20.99 0.71
CA THR A 69 -15.36 -21.88 1.88
C THR A 69 -14.48 -23.15 1.82
N LEU A 70 -13.38 -23.21 2.57
CA LEU A 70 -13.20 -23.52 4.00
C LEU A 70 -13.34 -24.99 4.40
N ARG A 71 -13.37 -25.88 3.41
CA ARG A 71 -13.19 -27.33 3.61
C ARG A 71 -12.32 -27.87 2.44
N ALA A 72 -12.08 -29.16 2.31
CA ALA A 72 -10.68 -29.64 2.18
C ALA A 72 -10.02 -29.73 0.77
N ASP A 73 -10.69 -29.40 -0.33
CA ASP A 73 -10.37 -29.90 -1.69
C ASP A 73 -9.95 -28.82 -2.75
N ALA A 74 -9.13 -27.86 -2.31
CA ALA A 74 -9.05 -26.46 -2.80
C ALA A 74 -8.03 -26.04 -3.91
N PRO A 75 -8.24 -24.91 -4.64
CA PRO A 75 -8.01 -24.75 -6.07
C PRO A 75 -6.60 -24.45 -6.57
N LEU A 76 -5.59 -24.36 -5.69
CA LEU A 76 -4.21 -24.04 -6.09
C LEU A 76 -3.31 -25.26 -6.30
N ALA A 77 -3.85 -26.48 -6.30
CA ALA A 77 -3.08 -27.73 -6.37
C ALA A 77 -2.25 -27.96 -7.66
N ILE A 78 -2.11 -26.94 -8.53
CA ILE A 78 -1.48 -27.05 -9.84
C ILE A 78 -0.53 -25.90 -10.21
N TYR A 79 -0.04 -25.16 -9.21
CA TYR A 79 1.34 -24.69 -9.25
C TYR A 79 2.18 -25.66 -8.42
N ASN A 80 3.24 -26.22 -9.01
CA ASN A 80 4.05 -27.23 -8.32
C ASN A 80 5.04 -26.55 -7.38
N LEU A 81 5.27 -27.12 -6.18
CA LEU A 81 6.10 -26.49 -5.13
C LEU A 81 7.54 -26.20 -5.60
N CYS A 82 8.10 -27.05 -6.46
CA CYS A 82 9.41 -26.82 -7.06
C CYS A 82 9.42 -25.61 -8.02
N ASP A 83 8.37 -25.47 -8.84
CA ASP A 83 8.21 -24.32 -9.73
C ASP A 83 7.98 -23.04 -8.96
N MET A 84 7.19 -23.04 -7.89
CA MET A 84 7.02 -21.87 -7.00
C MET A 84 8.31 -21.49 -6.26
N ALA A 85 9.10 -22.46 -5.81
CA ALA A 85 10.40 -22.19 -5.18
C ALA A 85 11.42 -21.60 -6.17
N LYS A 86 11.48 -22.14 -7.39
CA LYS A 86 12.21 -21.57 -8.53
C LYS A 86 11.72 -20.16 -8.84
N ASP A 87 10.40 -19.95 -8.87
CA ASP A 87 9.78 -18.68 -9.15
C ASP A 87 10.08 -17.63 -8.08
N MET A 88 10.03 -17.97 -6.80
CA MET A 88 10.43 -17.07 -5.71
C MET A 88 11.92 -16.73 -5.79
N LYS A 89 12.77 -17.69 -6.15
CA LYS A 89 14.20 -17.46 -6.41
C LYS A 89 14.41 -16.50 -7.60
N ASP A 90 13.65 -16.64 -8.67
CA ASP A 90 13.74 -15.79 -9.86
C ASP A 90 13.11 -14.40 -9.66
N ARG A 91 12.07 -14.28 -8.81
CA ARG A 91 11.59 -12.99 -8.29
C ARG A 91 12.68 -12.30 -7.47
N LYS A 92 13.35 -13.02 -6.57
CA LYS A 92 14.40 -12.49 -5.70
C LYS A 92 15.67 -12.06 -6.46
N LYS A 93 15.88 -12.55 -7.70
CA LYS A 93 16.88 -12.02 -8.65
C LYS A 93 16.45 -10.72 -9.33
N ARG A 94 15.14 -10.49 -9.50
CA ARG A 94 14.53 -9.31 -10.15
C ARG A 94 14.19 -8.17 -9.19
N GLN A 95 14.36 -8.36 -7.89
CA GLN A 95 14.12 -7.29 -6.92
C GLN A 95 15.22 -6.22 -7.02
N VAL A 96 14.83 -4.95 -7.01
CA VAL A 96 15.77 -3.82 -7.00
C VAL A 96 16.32 -3.53 -5.61
N CYS A 97 15.51 -3.85 -4.57
CA CYS A 97 15.91 -3.81 -3.18
C CYS A 97 15.19 -4.91 -2.36
N ALA A 98 15.60 -5.11 -1.11
CA ALA A 98 14.99 -6.12 -0.23
C ALA A 98 13.91 -5.58 0.71
N THR A 99 13.91 -4.26 0.99
CA THR A 99 13.19 -3.58 2.09
C THR A 99 13.48 -4.15 3.49
N THR A 100 13.13 -3.41 4.55
CA THR A 100 13.38 -3.81 5.95
C THR A 100 12.66 -5.10 6.36
N ASN A 101 11.54 -5.43 5.70
CA ASN A 101 10.79 -6.69 5.87
C ASN A 101 11.22 -7.84 4.95
N HIS A 102 12.23 -7.64 4.10
CA HIS A 102 12.82 -8.66 3.22
C HIS A 102 11.89 -9.28 2.15
N ILE A 103 10.70 -8.71 1.92
CA ILE A 103 9.73 -9.14 0.88
C ILE A 103 10.22 -8.77 -0.55
N GLY A 104 11.04 -7.72 -0.64
CA GLY A 104 11.65 -7.26 -1.89
C GLY A 104 10.73 -6.42 -2.77
N LEU A 105 11.26 -5.29 -3.25
CA LEU A 105 10.61 -4.42 -4.22
C LEU A 105 11.04 -4.82 -5.64
N MET A 106 10.11 -4.95 -6.59
CA MET A 106 10.42 -5.01 -8.02
C MET A 106 9.93 -3.73 -8.68
N ILE A 107 10.78 -3.12 -9.49
CA ILE A 107 10.46 -2.02 -10.41
C ILE A 107 10.99 -2.43 -11.78
N ASP A 108 10.22 -2.17 -12.84
CA ASP A 108 10.67 -2.42 -14.21
C ASP A 108 11.56 -1.26 -14.67
N VAL A 109 12.85 -1.34 -14.31
CA VAL A 109 13.89 -0.36 -14.65
C VAL A 109 14.08 -0.30 -16.17
N THR A 110 14.19 0.91 -16.70
CA THR A 110 14.35 1.17 -18.14
C THR A 110 15.76 0.83 -18.64
N LYS A 111 15.94 0.80 -19.97
CA LYS A 111 17.26 0.57 -20.61
C LYS A 111 18.33 1.62 -20.27
N ASN A 112 17.93 2.76 -19.67
CA ASN A 112 18.81 3.86 -19.29
C ASN A 112 19.09 3.87 -17.77
N ASP A 113 18.79 2.77 -17.07
CA ASP A 113 18.87 2.61 -15.60
C ASP A 113 17.89 3.48 -14.79
N ILE A 114 16.91 4.13 -15.45
CA ILE A 114 15.88 4.95 -14.80
C ILE A 114 14.72 4.05 -14.33
N GLY A 115 14.30 4.24 -13.08
CA GLY A 115 13.16 3.63 -12.39
C GLY A 115 13.42 3.41 -10.90
N TYR A 116 14.69 3.25 -10.49
CA TYR A 116 15.09 3.04 -9.11
C TYR A 116 16.56 3.43 -8.88
N ARG A 117 16.80 4.13 -7.77
CA ARG A 117 18.12 4.26 -7.13
C ARG A 117 18.02 3.85 -5.65
N PRO A 118 19.07 3.27 -5.06
CA PRO A 118 19.04 2.83 -3.66
C PRO A 118 18.99 4.01 -2.68
N LEU A 119 18.56 3.76 -1.45
CA LEU A 119 18.75 4.70 -0.34
C LEU A 119 20.24 4.93 -0.04
N ASN A 120 20.61 6.18 0.27
CA ASN A 120 21.94 6.56 0.77
C ASN A 120 22.14 6.27 2.27
N ILE A 121 21.43 5.28 2.81
CA ILE A 121 21.44 4.86 4.21
C ILE A 121 21.19 3.34 4.30
N SER A 122 21.85 2.65 5.23
CA SER A 122 21.62 1.22 5.45
C SER A 122 20.34 0.97 6.26
N TYR A 123 19.66 -0.15 6.03
CA TYR A 123 18.45 -0.51 6.78
C TYR A 123 18.65 -0.56 8.31
N ALA A 124 19.86 -0.92 8.77
CA ALA A 124 20.20 -0.92 10.19
C ALA A 124 20.25 0.50 10.78
N GLU A 125 20.87 1.46 10.07
CA GLU A 125 20.95 2.86 10.50
C GLU A 125 19.61 3.59 10.32
N LEU A 126 18.81 3.23 9.30
CA LEU A 126 17.42 3.69 9.15
C LEU A 126 16.56 3.24 10.33
N ASN A 127 16.52 1.93 10.63
CA ASN A 127 15.76 1.40 11.77
C ASN A 127 16.22 2.00 13.10
N LYS A 128 17.53 2.23 13.28
CA LYS A 128 18.06 2.93 14.45
C LYS A 128 17.53 4.36 14.55
N ARG A 129 17.49 5.13 13.45
CA ARG A 129 16.94 6.49 13.43
C ARG A 129 15.45 6.53 13.71
N LEU A 130 14.68 5.56 13.20
CA LEU A 130 13.25 5.43 13.52
C LEU A 130 13.02 5.11 15.01
N GLU A 131 13.81 4.19 15.59
CA GLU A 131 13.82 3.89 17.03
C GLU A 131 14.19 5.13 17.88
N ASP A 132 15.21 5.87 17.45
CA ASP A 132 15.65 7.12 18.06
C ASP A 132 14.54 8.18 18.10
N ILE A 133 13.67 8.24 17.09
CA ILE A 133 12.55 9.18 17.00
C ILE A 133 11.38 8.74 17.90
N VAL A 134 10.97 7.47 17.88
CA VAL A 134 9.85 6.98 18.74
C VAL A 134 10.22 6.94 20.23
N SER A 135 11.51 6.79 20.55
CA SER A 135 12.00 6.78 21.94
C SER A 135 12.14 8.19 22.56
N GLU A 136 12.11 9.24 21.75
CA GLU A 136 12.27 10.62 22.22
C GLU A 136 10.99 11.18 22.84
N LYS A 137 11.11 11.78 24.02
CA LYS A 137 9.99 12.28 24.84
C LYS A 137 9.76 13.78 24.66
N SER A 138 10.79 14.54 24.28
CA SER A 138 10.64 15.96 23.93
C SER A 138 10.29 16.11 22.45
N LYS A 139 9.13 16.72 22.16
CA LYS A 139 8.69 17.00 20.77
C LYS A 139 9.71 17.85 20.00
N GLU A 140 10.41 18.75 20.66
CA GLU A 140 11.46 19.60 20.07
C GLU A 140 12.66 18.75 19.64
N ARG A 141 13.13 17.85 20.51
CA ARG A 141 14.22 16.93 20.19
C ARG A 141 13.81 15.88 19.16
N GLN A 142 12.54 15.46 19.18
CA GLN A 142 11.98 14.54 18.19
C GLN A 142 11.97 15.17 16.79
N LEU A 143 11.61 16.46 16.69
CA LEU A 143 11.70 17.22 15.44
C LEU A 143 13.15 17.34 14.93
N ILE A 144 14.13 17.54 15.81
CA ILE A 144 15.55 17.52 15.43
C ILE A 144 15.98 16.13 14.95
N LYS A 145 15.54 15.06 15.62
CA LYS A 145 15.78 13.66 15.21
C LYS A 145 15.08 13.28 13.89
N PHE A 146 14.02 13.99 13.50
CA PHE A 146 13.35 13.82 12.20
C PHE A 146 14.15 14.38 11.02
N ALA A 147 15.01 15.39 11.22
CA ALA A 147 15.68 16.09 10.13
C ALA A 147 16.41 15.15 9.13
N PRO A 148 17.14 14.09 9.54
CA PRO A 148 17.77 13.17 8.58
C PRO A 148 16.78 12.28 7.83
N ILE A 149 15.55 12.08 8.34
CA ILE A 149 14.48 11.40 7.59
C ILE A 149 13.86 12.35 6.55
N ASP A 150 13.79 13.65 6.87
CA ASP A 150 13.34 14.67 5.93
C ASP A 150 14.38 14.99 4.84
N GLU A 151 15.67 14.84 5.13
CA GLU A 151 16.75 14.78 4.12
C GLU A 151 16.54 13.59 3.15
N LEU A 152 16.23 12.39 3.64
CA LEU A 152 15.91 11.23 2.79
C LEU A 152 14.67 11.47 1.92
N ILE A 153 13.62 12.09 2.48
CA ILE A 153 12.40 12.44 1.73
C ILE A 153 12.70 13.49 0.66
N THR A 154 13.63 14.41 0.90
CA THR A 154 14.10 15.41 -0.06
C THR A 154 14.87 14.74 -1.21
N CYS A 155 15.81 13.83 -0.90
CA CYS A 155 16.49 13.01 -1.91
C CYS A 155 15.49 12.22 -2.78
N VAL A 156 14.43 11.68 -2.17
CA VAL A 156 13.34 10.98 -2.90
C VAL A 156 12.58 11.93 -3.83
N GLN A 157 12.44 13.23 -3.54
CA GLN A 157 11.79 14.13 -4.49
C GLN A 157 12.66 14.35 -5.73
N PHE A 158 13.97 14.56 -5.57
CA PHE A 158 14.90 14.62 -6.71
C PHE A 158 14.91 13.29 -7.50
N ALA A 159 14.85 12.15 -6.81
CA ALA A 159 14.70 10.86 -7.47
C ALA A 159 13.38 10.76 -8.26
N ASN A 160 12.25 11.21 -7.71
CA ASN A 160 10.96 11.24 -8.41
C ASN A 160 11.00 12.12 -9.67
N ASP A 161 11.60 13.31 -9.58
CA ASP A 161 11.75 14.25 -10.71
C ASP A 161 12.66 13.68 -11.82
N GLU A 162 13.66 12.88 -11.45
CA GLU A 162 14.56 12.17 -12.36
C GLU A 162 14.01 10.80 -12.82
N GLY A 163 12.83 10.38 -12.33
CA GLY A 163 12.14 9.14 -12.73
C GLY A 163 12.39 7.90 -11.87
N ASP A 164 13.23 7.99 -10.84
CA ASP A 164 13.61 6.91 -9.91
C ASP A 164 12.65 6.74 -8.71
N PHE A 165 11.35 6.73 -9.00
CA PHE A 165 10.28 6.60 -7.99
C PHE A 165 10.39 5.34 -7.11
N GLY A 166 11.14 4.32 -7.54
CA GLY A 166 11.50 3.17 -6.74
C GLY A 166 12.19 3.52 -5.41
N GLN A 167 12.95 4.61 -5.32
CA GLN A 167 13.59 5.04 -4.07
C GLN A 167 12.55 5.46 -3.01
N GLY A 168 11.49 6.15 -3.44
CA GLY A 168 10.38 6.55 -2.57
C GLY A 168 9.56 5.37 -2.08
N LEU A 169 9.36 4.37 -2.94
CA LEU A 169 8.73 3.11 -2.57
C LEU A 169 9.58 2.31 -1.57
N GLU A 170 10.90 2.24 -1.77
CA GLU A 170 11.82 1.60 -0.81
C GLU A 170 11.76 2.28 0.57
N LEU A 171 11.85 3.62 0.62
CA LEU A 171 11.81 4.36 1.89
C LEU A 171 10.45 4.20 2.59
N GLY A 172 9.36 4.39 1.86
CA GLY A 172 8.01 4.33 2.42
C GLY A 172 7.65 2.95 2.95
N LEU A 173 8.00 1.87 2.23
CA LEU A 173 7.79 0.49 2.68
C LEU A 173 8.70 0.16 3.88
N SER A 174 9.93 0.67 3.88
CA SER A 174 10.89 0.41 4.96
C SER A 174 10.48 1.06 6.28
N ILE A 175 9.88 2.26 6.22
CA ILE A 175 9.29 2.95 7.38
C ILE A 175 7.95 2.32 7.78
N LEU A 176 7.11 1.89 6.83
CA LEU A 176 5.84 1.20 7.12
C LEU A 176 6.04 -0.10 7.92
N ALA A 177 7.10 -0.85 7.58
CA ALA A 177 7.49 -2.09 8.23
C ALA A 177 8.34 -1.91 9.51
N PHE A 178 8.64 -0.67 9.91
CA PHE A 178 9.34 -0.43 11.18
C PHE A 178 8.44 -0.78 12.38
N HIS A 179 9.02 -1.50 13.34
CA HIS A 179 8.38 -1.87 14.60
C HIS A 179 9.29 -1.39 15.75
N PRO A 180 8.79 -0.52 16.67
CA PRO A 180 9.52 -0.11 17.86
C PRO A 180 9.89 -1.32 18.74
N LYS A 181 11.07 -1.29 19.38
CA LYS A 181 11.54 -2.41 20.22
C LYS A 181 11.08 -2.36 21.66
N ALA A 182 10.96 -1.15 22.21
CA ALA A 182 10.63 -0.92 23.62
C ALA A 182 9.28 -0.20 23.83
N GLN A 183 8.66 0.27 22.75
CA GLN A 183 7.46 1.11 22.78
C GLN A 183 6.27 0.40 22.10
N PRO A 184 5.01 0.74 22.44
CA PRO A 184 3.83 0.23 21.73
C PRO A 184 3.88 0.57 20.23
N LEU A 185 3.31 -0.29 19.37
CA LEU A 185 3.39 -0.15 17.91
C LEU A 185 2.70 1.14 17.42
N GLU A 186 1.72 1.64 18.19
CA GLU A 186 0.99 2.89 17.99
C GLU A 186 1.95 4.10 17.96
N THR A 187 3.11 4.01 18.61
CA THR A 187 4.13 5.07 18.57
C THR A 187 4.74 5.24 17.18
N ALA A 188 4.69 4.22 16.31
CA ALA A 188 5.10 4.33 14.91
C ALA A 188 4.09 5.13 14.05
N ASN A 189 2.87 5.41 14.54
CA ASN A 189 1.87 6.21 13.80
C ASN A 189 2.34 7.66 13.54
N ILE A 190 3.36 8.16 14.25
CA ILE A 190 4.01 9.44 13.95
C ILE A 190 4.61 9.50 12.54
N PHE A 191 4.88 8.33 11.92
CA PHE A 191 5.39 8.23 10.56
C PHE A 191 4.29 8.18 9.49
N ASN A 192 3.02 7.97 9.84
CA ASN A 192 1.95 7.68 8.86
C ASN A 192 1.81 8.76 7.77
N ASN A 193 1.95 10.04 8.11
CA ASN A 193 1.94 11.14 7.11
C ASN A 193 3.10 11.03 6.11
N LYS A 194 4.30 10.62 6.56
CA LYS A 194 5.49 10.46 5.71
C LYS A 194 5.36 9.20 4.84
N ILE A 195 4.86 8.09 5.42
CA ILE A 195 4.54 6.85 4.70
C ILE A 195 3.48 7.13 3.61
N LYS A 196 2.40 7.84 3.96
CA LYS A 196 1.32 8.23 3.06
C LYS A 196 1.85 9.02 1.87
N HIS A 197 2.65 10.06 2.10
CA HIS A 197 3.30 10.84 1.04
C HIS A 197 4.16 9.96 0.13
N LEU A 198 5.16 9.28 0.69
CA LEU A 198 6.13 8.47 -0.06
C LEU A 198 5.46 7.39 -0.92
N LEU A 199 4.52 6.65 -0.36
CA LEU A 199 3.88 5.53 -1.04
C LEU A 199 2.74 5.96 -1.97
N SER A 200 1.95 6.99 -1.64
CA SER A 200 0.92 7.47 -2.58
C SER A 200 1.54 8.10 -3.82
N VAL A 201 2.62 8.88 -3.69
CA VAL A 201 3.39 9.39 -4.83
C VAL A 201 4.06 8.26 -5.58
N GLY A 202 4.85 7.41 -4.90
CA GLY A 202 5.59 6.31 -5.51
C GLY A 202 4.70 5.32 -6.27
N TYR A 203 3.55 4.94 -5.72
CA TYR A 203 2.59 4.06 -6.42
C TYR A 203 1.86 4.78 -7.55
N THR A 204 1.64 6.09 -7.49
CA THR A 204 1.07 6.87 -8.60
C THR A 204 2.04 6.92 -9.78
N LEU A 205 3.33 7.19 -9.52
CA LEU A 205 4.40 7.18 -10.53
C LEU A 205 4.62 5.79 -11.13
N ALA A 206 4.55 4.73 -10.31
CA ALA A 206 4.56 3.33 -10.75
C ALA A 206 3.29 2.88 -11.50
N ASN A 207 2.31 3.77 -11.71
CA ASN A 207 0.99 3.49 -12.29
C ASN A 207 0.23 2.34 -11.60
N ARG A 208 0.30 2.28 -10.25
CA ARG A 208 -0.42 1.36 -9.34
C ARG A 208 -1.38 2.15 -8.44
N LYS A 209 -2.34 2.84 -9.05
CA LYS A 209 -3.21 3.84 -8.38
C LYS A 209 -4.08 3.23 -7.28
N GLU A 210 -4.37 1.94 -7.40
CA GLU A 210 -5.09 1.11 -6.43
C GLU A 210 -4.29 1.00 -5.12
N PHE A 211 -2.99 0.73 -5.21
CA PHE A 211 -2.10 0.70 -4.04
C PHE A 211 -1.91 2.11 -3.44
N SER A 212 -1.90 3.16 -4.27
CA SER A 212 -1.92 4.55 -3.81
C SER A 212 -3.20 4.88 -3.02
N GLN A 213 -4.37 4.36 -3.42
CA GLN A 213 -5.62 4.52 -2.66
C GLN A 213 -5.60 3.72 -1.35
N VAL A 214 -5.21 2.44 -1.41
CA VAL A 214 -5.13 1.56 -0.22
C VAL A 214 -4.21 2.16 0.84
N ILE A 215 -3.02 2.64 0.48
CA ILE A 215 -2.09 3.22 1.45
C ILE A 215 -2.57 4.58 2.01
N GLN A 216 -3.34 5.35 1.24
CA GLN A 216 -3.94 6.58 1.76
C GLN A 216 -4.96 6.28 2.85
N SER A 217 -5.94 5.41 2.58
CA SER A 217 -6.95 5.02 3.56
C SER A 217 -6.32 4.33 4.78
N HIS A 218 -5.35 3.43 4.59
CA HIS A 218 -4.67 2.73 5.67
C HIS A 218 -3.82 3.68 6.55
N MET A 219 -3.21 4.74 6.00
CA MET A 219 -2.45 5.69 6.82
C MET A 219 -3.34 6.74 7.51
N ASP A 220 -4.55 7.00 7.00
CA ASP A 220 -5.54 7.86 7.64
C ASP A 220 -6.26 7.18 8.82
N ASP A 221 -6.51 5.86 8.72
CA ASP A 221 -7.13 5.04 9.78
C ASP A 221 -6.29 3.78 10.05
N ARG A 222 -5.05 3.98 10.54
CA ARG A 222 -4.12 2.88 10.85
C ARG A 222 -4.47 2.20 12.17
N ARG A 223 -5.47 1.32 12.13
CA ARG A 223 -5.83 0.43 13.24
C ARG A 223 -4.76 -0.66 13.38
N ILE A 224 -4.29 -0.88 14.60
CA ILE A 224 -3.31 -1.92 14.94
C ILE A 224 -4.01 -3.12 15.60
N GLU A 225 -5.06 -2.87 16.37
CA GLU A 225 -5.96 -3.91 16.87
C GLU A 225 -6.87 -4.44 15.73
N PRO A 226 -7.21 -5.74 15.72
CA PRO A 226 -8.16 -6.31 14.77
C PRO A 226 -9.54 -5.65 14.87
N LEU A 227 -10.31 -5.68 13.78
CA LEU A 227 -11.72 -5.31 13.84
C LEU A 227 -12.49 -6.34 14.68
N THR A 228 -12.90 -5.93 15.88
CA THR A 228 -13.88 -6.65 16.68
C THR A 228 -15.25 -6.44 16.06
N PHE A 229 -15.71 -7.41 15.27
CA PHE A 229 -17.12 -7.53 14.92
C PHE A 229 -17.85 -8.05 16.17
N THR A 230 -18.83 -7.27 16.64
CA THR A 230 -19.66 -7.52 17.82
C THR A 230 -21.13 -7.52 17.42
#